data_AF-A0A7J3TA95-F1
#
_entry.id   AF-A0A7J3TA95-F1
#
_cell.length_a   1.000
_cell.length_b   1.000
_cell.length_c   1.000
_cell.angle_alpha   90.00
_cell.angle_beta   90.00
_cell.angle_gamma   90.00
#
_symmetry.space_group_name_H-M   'P 1'
#
loop_
_entity.id
_entity.type
_entity.pdbx_description
1 polymer ?
#
loop_
_entity_poly.entity_id
_entity_poly.type
_entity_poly.pdbx_seq_one_letter_code
_entity_poly.pdbx_strand_id
1 'polypeptide(L)'
;MHPFLATTLFWLSLLGSFINIPVAKLKNKVPMVRDSFVNFWGIKYRVPYVKYAHTTLAINVGGAMVPVLVSSLIVWQLITRHFFVLLLKSLIGISITTLIAFIFAKPVKGVGIALPAFLPPIVAALMGIFLGISSPLQQAPVIIAYLSGTLGTLIGADLLHLKDIENLGAPVASIGGAGTFDGIFLSGIIAVLLV
;
A
#
# COMPACT_ATOMS: atom_id res chain seq x y z
N MET A 1 -15.24 -11.14 13.53
CA MET A 1 -15.80 -11.38 12.17
C MET A 1 -16.23 -12.82 12.06
N HIS A 2 -17.31 -13.11 11.32
CA HIS A 2 -17.65 -14.48 10.96
C HIS A 2 -16.48 -15.06 10.13
N PRO A 3 -15.97 -16.28 10.41
CA PRO A 3 -14.79 -16.85 9.74
C PRO A 3 -14.89 -16.78 8.21
N PHE A 4 -16.10 -17.07 7.69
CA PHE A 4 -16.43 -16.97 6.28
C PHE A 4 -16.10 -15.60 5.66
N LEU A 5 -16.44 -14.49 6.33
CA LEU A 5 -16.18 -13.14 5.81
C LEU A 5 -14.68 -12.86 5.69
N ALA A 6 -13.87 -13.33 6.65
CA ALA A 6 -12.43 -13.17 6.59
C ALA A 6 -11.83 -13.98 5.42
N THR A 7 -12.31 -15.21 5.21
CA THR A 7 -11.89 -16.02 4.05
C THR A 7 -12.31 -15.39 2.73
N THR A 8 -13.54 -14.88 2.63
CA THR A 8 -14.03 -14.20 1.43
C THR A 8 -13.21 -12.95 1.12
N LEU A 9 -12.95 -12.10 2.13
CA LEU A 9 -12.11 -10.91 1.94
C LEU A 9 -10.67 -11.27 1.57
N PHE A 10 -10.14 -12.38 2.07
CA PHE A 10 -8.84 -12.88 1.67
C PHE A 10 -8.81 -13.25 0.19
N TRP A 11 -9.75 -14.06 -0.28
CA TRP A 11 -9.83 -14.45 -1.69
C TRP A 11 -10.12 -13.26 -2.60
N LEU A 12 -10.99 -12.33 -2.17
CA LEU A 12 -11.32 -11.14 -2.93
C LEU A 12 -10.13 -10.18 -3.03
N SER A 13 -9.33 -10.06 -1.97
CA SER A 13 -8.05 -9.34 -2.02
C SER A 13 -7.03 -10.06 -2.92
N LEU A 14 -6.92 -11.38 -2.79
CA LEU A 14 -5.96 -12.17 -3.57
C LEU A 14 -6.24 -12.08 -5.07
N LEU A 15 -7.48 -12.31 -5.49
CA LEU A 15 -7.89 -12.23 -6.89
C LEU A 15 -7.93 -10.78 -7.39
N GLY A 16 -8.37 -9.84 -6.54
CA GLY A 16 -8.36 -8.41 -6.84
C GLY A 16 -6.95 -7.84 -7.01
N SER A 17 -5.92 -8.49 -6.47
CA SER A 17 -4.53 -8.00 -6.56
C SER A 17 -3.99 -7.96 -8.00
N PHE A 18 -4.60 -8.70 -8.92
CA PHE A 18 -4.26 -8.68 -10.35
C PHE A 18 -4.90 -7.51 -11.11
N ILE A 19 -5.80 -6.75 -10.47
CA ILE A 19 -6.56 -5.68 -11.10
C ILE A 19 -6.03 -4.33 -10.63
N ASN A 20 -5.55 -3.52 -11.57
CA ASN A 20 -5.08 -2.15 -11.33
C ASN A 20 -5.99 -1.16 -12.07
N ILE A 21 -6.61 -0.24 -11.34
CA ILE A 21 -7.52 0.76 -11.90
C ILE A 21 -6.76 2.08 -12.05
N PRO A 22 -6.64 2.65 -13.26
CA PRO A 22 -5.96 3.93 -13.46
C PRO A 22 -6.75 5.08 -12.80
N VAL A 23 -6.07 5.91 -12.01
CA VAL A 23 -6.68 7.02 -11.26
C VAL A 23 -6.14 8.39 -11.67
N ALA A 24 -4.89 8.49 -12.13
CA ALA A 24 -4.30 9.76 -12.53
C ALA A 24 -3.17 9.61 -13.56
N LYS A 25 -2.81 10.71 -14.23
CA LYS A 25 -1.62 10.81 -15.08
C LYS A 25 -0.68 11.85 -14.49
N LEU A 26 0.49 11.42 -14.05
CA LEU A 26 1.55 12.28 -13.51
C LEU A 26 2.51 12.67 -14.63
N LYS A 27 2.93 13.94 -14.66
CA LYS A 27 3.95 14.40 -15.62
C LYS A 27 5.33 13.97 -15.10
N ASN A 28 6.09 13.18 -15.88
CA ASN A 28 7.45 12.86 -15.46
C ASN A 28 8.37 14.06 -15.59
N LYS A 29 9.18 14.26 -14.56
CA LYS A 29 10.29 15.22 -14.55
C LYS A 29 11.55 14.65 -15.21
N VAL A 30 11.63 13.32 -15.28
CA VAL A 30 12.77 12.61 -15.87
C VAL A 30 12.36 12.02 -17.23
N PRO A 31 13.16 12.21 -18.29
CA PRO A 31 12.88 11.61 -19.58
C PRO A 31 12.88 10.07 -19.51
N MET A 32 11.87 9.42 -20.11
CA MET A 32 11.91 7.97 -20.32
C MET A 32 12.72 7.69 -21.59
N VAL A 33 13.80 6.92 -21.44
CA VAL A 33 14.57 6.42 -22.57
C VAL A 33 13.80 5.25 -23.17
N ARG A 34 13.26 5.44 -24.37
CA ARG A 34 12.73 4.34 -25.19
C ARG A 34 13.69 4.10 -26.34
N ASP A 35 13.87 2.84 -26.68
CA ASP A 35 14.54 2.49 -27.93
C ASP A 35 13.64 2.80 -29.11
N SER A 36 14.15 3.59 -30.05
CA SER A 36 13.56 3.74 -31.37
C SER A 36 14.43 3.03 -32.39
N PHE A 37 13.83 2.35 -33.34
CA PHE A 37 14.55 1.72 -34.46
C PHE A 37 14.40 2.61 -35.67
N VAL A 38 15.50 3.19 -36.14
CA VAL A 38 15.54 3.94 -37.40
C VAL A 38 16.11 3.02 -38.46
N ASN A 39 15.36 2.85 -39.56
CA ASN A 39 15.82 2.03 -40.67
C ASN A 39 16.57 2.93 -41.66
N PHE A 40 17.86 2.66 -41.84
CA PHE A 40 18.68 3.36 -42.82
C PHE A 40 19.36 2.31 -43.69
N TRP A 41 19.06 2.31 -45.00
CA TRP A 41 19.62 1.35 -45.96
C TRP A 41 19.36 -0.13 -45.61
N GLY A 42 18.18 -0.45 -45.07
CA GLY A 42 17.82 -1.82 -44.69
C GLY A 42 18.45 -2.32 -43.39
N ILE A 43 19.29 -1.51 -42.75
CA ILE A 43 19.90 -1.79 -41.45
C ILE A 43 19.08 -1.06 -40.37
N LYS A 44 18.62 -1.81 -39.36
CA LYS A 44 17.90 -1.26 -38.20
C LYS A 44 18.90 -0.75 -37.17
N TYR A 45 19.00 0.57 -37.02
CA TYR A 45 19.81 1.21 -35.99
C TYR A 45 18.97 1.45 -34.73
N ARG A 46 19.47 1.02 -33.56
CA ARG A 46 18.88 1.31 -32.26
C ARG A 46 19.32 2.71 -31.84
N VAL A 47 18.40 3.68 -31.89
CA VAL A 47 18.64 5.05 -31.48
C VAL A 47 17.85 5.30 -30.20
N PRO A 48 18.50 5.59 -29.05
CA PRO A 48 17.79 5.94 -27.83
C PRO A 48 17.05 7.27 -28.07
N TYR A 49 15.71 7.23 -27.99
CA TYR A 49 14.88 8.42 -28.07
C TYR A 49 14.29 8.74 -26.70
N VAL A 50 14.51 9.97 -26.27
CA VAL A 50 14.02 10.51 -25.01
C VAL A 50 12.61 11.08 -25.23
N LYS A 51 11.60 10.46 -24.62
CA LYS A 51 10.23 11.03 -24.59
C LYS A 51 9.88 11.45 -23.17
N TYR A 52 9.49 12.72 -23.00
CA TYR A 52 8.76 13.14 -21.80
C TYR A 52 7.41 12.45 -21.82
N ALA A 53 7.26 11.45 -20.97
CA ALA A 53 6.10 10.59 -20.96
C ALA A 53 5.41 10.66 -19.60
N HIS A 54 4.10 10.45 -19.60
CA HIS A 54 3.31 10.50 -18.39
C HIS A 54 3.42 9.17 -17.66
N THR A 55 3.51 9.21 -16.32
CA THR A 55 3.32 8.03 -15.49
C THR A 55 1.83 7.87 -15.21
N THR A 56 1.26 6.73 -15.58
CA THR A 56 -0.12 6.43 -15.18
C THR A 56 -0.10 5.92 -13.76
N LEU A 57 -0.71 6.66 -12.83
CA LEU A 57 -0.95 6.22 -11.47
C LEU A 57 -2.21 5.36 -11.46
N ALA A 58 -2.10 4.15 -10.93
CA ALA A 58 -3.20 3.23 -10.71
C ALA A 58 -3.36 2.92 -9.22
N ILE A 59 -4.53 2.43 -8.84
CA ILE A 59 -4.79 1.84 -7.53
C ILE A 59 -5.10 0.36 -7.70
N ASN A 60 -4.47 -0.47 -6.88
CA ASN A 60 -4.68 -1.91 -6.91
C ASN A 60 -5.95 -2.28 -6.14
N VAL A 61 -6.80 -3.12 -6.74
CA VAL A 61 -8.08 -3.49 -6.13
C VAL A 61 -7.84 -4.31 -4.86
N GLY A 62 -7.04 -5.37 -4.94
CA GLY A 62 -6.78 -6.24 -3.79
C GLY A 62 -5.83 -5.65 -2.76
N GLY A 63 -4.74 -5.05 -3.22
CA GLY A 63 -3.66 -4.51 -2.40
C GLY A 63 -4.00 -3.19 -1.72
N ALA A 64 -4.85 -2.34 -2.31
CA ALA A 64 -5.20 -1.05 -1.72
C ALA A 64 -6.71 -0.87 -1.49
N MET A 65 -7.56 -1.05 -2.50
CA MET A 65 -8.99 -0.73 -2.37
C MET A 65 -9.68 -1.59 -1.32
N VAL A 66 -9.47 -2.90 -1.34
CA VAL A 66 -10.08 -3.84 -0.40
C VAL A 66 -9.64 -3.56 1.04
N PRO A 67 -8.33 -3.42 1.35
CA PRO A 67 -7.86 -2.99 2.67
C PRO A 67 -8.48 -1.68 3.13
N VAL A 68 -8.53 -0.66 2.27
CA VAL A 68 -9.15 0.64 2.59
C VAL A 68 -10.63 0.49 2.91
N LEU A 69 -11.37 -0.29 2.13
CA LEU A 69 -12.79 -0.56 2.39
C LEU A 69 -12.99 -1.25 3.74
N VAL A 70 -12.23 -2.31 4.02
CA VAL A 70 -12.32 -3.03 5.30
C VAL A 70 -11.95 -2.11 6.47
N SER A 71 -10.87 -1.34 6.36
CA SER A 71 -10.45 -0.39 7.39
C SER A 71 -11.48 0.71 7.60
N SER A 72 -12.13 1.21 6.54
CA SER A 72 -13.21 2.19 6.64
C SER A 72 -14.42 1.63 7.38
N LEU A 73 -14.79 0.37 7.15
CA LEU A 73 -15.88 -0.31 7.86
C LEU A 73 -15.57 -0.50 9.34
N ILE A 74 -14.33 -0.87 9.67
CA ILE A 74 -13.88 -0.98 11.06
C ILE A 74 -13.97 0.38 11.75
N VAL A 75 -13.43 1.44 11.14
CA VAL A 75 -13.49 2.81 11.70
C VAL A 75 -14.93 3.26 11.88
N TRP A 76 -15.79 3.03 10.89
CA TRP A 76 -17.23 3.31 10.97
C TRP A 76 -17.89 2.58 12.14
N GLN A 77 -17.57 1.30 12.33
CA GLN A 77 -18.08 0.51 13.46
C GLN A 77 -17.59 1.04 14.81
N LEU A 78 -16.34 1.49 14.91
CA LEU A 78 -15.80 2.08 16.15
C LEU A 78 -16.53 3.38 16.50
N ILE A 79 -16.81 4.23 15.50
CA ILE A 79 -17.53 5.50 15.70
C ILE A 79 -18.99 5.24 16.11
N THR A 80 -19.71 4.42 15.35
CA THR A 80 -21.15 4.15 15.58
C THR A 80 -21.42 3.41 16.89
N ARG A 81 -20.46 2.62 17.38
CA ARG A 81 -20.55 1.94 18.69
C ARG A 81 -19.89 2.71 19.83
N HIS A 82 -19.51 3.97 19.61
CA HIS A 82 -18.91 4.85 20.61
C HIS A 82 -17.60 4.34 21.24
N PHE A 83 -16.83 3.52 20.52
CA PHE A 83 -15.51 3.03 20.96
C PHE A 83 -14.40 4.07 20.70
N PHE A 84 -14.59 5.30 21.15
CA PHE A 84 -13.68 6.43 20.86
C PHE A 84 -12.27 6.24 21.41
N VAL A 85 -12.12 5.59 22.58
CA VAL A 85 -10.80 5.29 23.15
C VAL A 85 -10.03 4.31 22.26
N LEU A 86 -10.71 3.29 21.72
CA LEU A 86 -10.09 2.33 20.81
C LEU A 86 -9.77 2.96 19.45
N LEU A 87 -10.64 3.86 18.97
CA LEU A 87 -10.36 4.65 17.77
C LEU A 87 -9.10 5.50 17.94
N LEU A 88 -8.97 6.22 19.06
CA LEU A 88 -7.78 7.03 19.35
C LEU A 88 -6.51 6.17 19.41
N LYS A 89 -6.56 5.03 20.09
CA LYS A 89 -5.45 4.05 20.11
C LYS A 89 -5.09 3.56 18.71
N SER A 90 -6.10 3.29 17.87
CA SER A 90 -5.88 2.89 16.48
C SER A 90 -5.21 4.00 15.67
N LEU A 91 -5.63 5.26 15.85
CA LEU A 91 -4.99 6.42 15.20
C LEU A 91 -3.53 6.61 15.62
N ILE A 92 -3.20 6.36 16.90
CA ILE A 92 -1.82 6.36 17.37
C ILE A 92 -1.01 5.27 16.65
N GLY A 93 -1.53 4.04 16.62
CA GLY A 93 -0.88 2.92 15.93
C GLY A 93 -0.68 3.15 14.43
N ILE A 94 -1.69 3.70 13.74
CA ILE A 94 -1.60 4.14 12.35
C ILE A 94 -0.51 5.19 12.19
N SER A 95 -0.45 6.20 13.05
CA SER A 95 0.53 7.29 12.95
C SER A 95 1.96 6.79 13.12
N ILE A 96 2.20 5.91 14.10
CA ILE A 96 3.53 5.31 14.34
C ILE A 96 3.94 4.44 13.15
N THR A 97 3.04 3.58 12.68
CA THR A 97 3.32 2.70 11.53
C THR A 97 3.54 3.50 10.25
N THR A 98 2.77 4.59 10.06
CA THR A 98 2.96 5.55 8.95
C THR A 98 4.36 6.14 8.99
N LEU A 99 4.80 6.64 10.14
CA LEU A 99 6.12 7.26 10.29
C LEU A 99 7.23 6.26 9.98
N ILE A 100 7.15 5.04 10.51
CA ILE A 100 8.16 4.01 10.27
C ILE A 100 8.14 3.57 8.80
N ALA A 101 6.98 3.29 8.22
CA ALA A 101 6.87 2.94 6.81
C ALA A 101 7.42 4.06 5.92
N PHE A 102 7.14 5.32 6.24
CA PHE A 102 7.65 6.47 5.51
C PHE A 102 9.18 6.58 5.57
N ILE A 103 9.80 6.41 6.74
CA ILE A 103 11.26 6.53 6.89
C ILE A 103 12.00 5.42 6.14
N PHE A 104 11.44 4.21 6.09
CA PHE A 104 12.12 3.03 5.53
C PHE A 104 11.75 2.75 4.08
N ALA A 105 10.65 3.31 3.57
CA ALA A 105 10.29 3.19 2.16
C ALA A 105 11.27 3.98 1.29
N LYS A 106 11.68 3.40 0.16
CA LYS A 106 12.63 4.03 -0.76
C LYS A 106 12.12 3.93 -2.21
N PRO A 107 12.15 5.03 -2.97
CA PRO A 107 11.87 4.99 -4.40
C PRO A 107 13.02 4.29 -5.14
N VAL A 108 12.72 3.17 -5.78
CA VAL A 108 13.65 2.35 -6.57
C VAL A 108 13.23 2.38 -8.04
N LYS A 109 14.13 2.88 -8.91
CA LYS A 109 13.89 2.99 -10.36
C LYS A 109 13.53 1.65 -10.97
N GLY A 110 12.47 1.61 -11.77
CA GLY A 110 11.97 0.39 -12.41
C GLY A 110 11.24 -0.59 -11.49
N VAL A 111 11.23 -0.37 -10.18
CA VAL A 111 10.55 -1.22 -9.19
C VAL A 111 9.35 -0.50 -8.57
N GLY A 112 9.49 0.77 -8.21
CA GLY A 112 8.45 1.51 -7.48
C GLY A 112 8.94 1.93 -6.10
N ILE A 113 8.03 2.02 -5.14
CA ILE A 113 8.40 2.29 -3.75
C ILE A 113 8.62 0.96 -3.04
N ALA A 114 9.85 0.71 -2.58
CA ALA A 114 10.24 -0.52 -1.93
C ALA A 114 10.33 -0.33 -0.40
N LEU A 115 9.83 -1.30 0.34
CA LEU A 115 9.83 -1.33 1.81
C LEU A 115 10.15 -2.76 2.28
N PRO A 116 10.92 -2.96 3.37
CA PRO A 116 11.17 -4.30 3.89
C PRO A 116 9.86 -5.00 4.28
N ALA A 117 9.58 -6.16 3.68
CA ALA A 117 8.26 -6.78 3.72
C ALA A 117 7.70 -7.04 5.13
N PHE A 118 8.56 -7.41 6.08
CA PHE A 118 8.15 -7.73 7.45
C PHE A 118 8.10 -6.51 8.38
N LEU A 119 8.69 -5.38 8.01
CA LEU A 119 8.82 -4.24 8.90
C LEU A 119 7.43 -3.67 9.28
N PRO A 120 6.53 -3.35 8.33
CA PRO A 120 5.20 -2.85 8.69
C PRO A 120 4.33 -3.82 9.50
N PRO A 121 4.21 -5.12 9.15
CA PRO A 121 3.40 -6.04 9.95
C PRO A 121 3.93 -6.24 11.36
N ILE A 122 5.25 -6.28 11.56
CA ILE A 122 5.84 -6.39 12.91
C ILE A 122 5.52 -5.14 13.73
N VAL A 123 5.73 -3.94 13.17
CA VAL A 123 5.42 -2.69 13.85
C VAL A 123 3.94 -2.62 14.20
N ALA A 124 3.06 -2.96 13.26
CA ALA A 124 1.62 -2.97 13.46
C ALA A 124 1.18 -3.98 14.53
N ALA A 125 1.76 -5.19 14.55
CA ALA A 125 1.51 -6.18 15.60
C ALA A 125 1.91 -5.67 16.98
N LEU A 126 3.09 -5.04 17.09
CA LEU A 126 3.55 -4.42 18.33
C LEU A 126 2.58 -3.31 18.78
N MET A 127 2.11 -2.46 17.86
CA MET A 127 1.10 -1.45 18.17
C MET A 127 -0.21 -2.08 18.65
N GLY A 128 -0.64 -3.17 18.02
CA GLY A 128 -1.79 -3.97 18.45
C GLY A 128 -1.65 -4.46 19.88
N ILE A 129 -0.55 -5.13 20.19
CA ILE A 129 -0.27 -5.68 21.53
C ILE A 129 -0.22 -4.55 22.56
N PHE A 130 0.66 -3.55 22.39
CA PHE A 130 0.90 -2.55 23.42
C PHE A 130 -0.29 -1.61 23.66
N LEU A 131 -0.99 -1.19 22.60
CA LEU A 131 -2.13 -0.28 22.74
C LEU A 131 -3.42 -1.05 23.08
N GLY A 132 -3.52 -2.31 22.65
CA GLY A 132 -4.68 -3.17 22.85
C GLY A 132 -4.75 -3.87 24.21
N ILE A 133 -3.61 -4.15 24.86
CA ILE A 133 -3.56 -4.96 26.11
C ILE A 133 -4.37 -4.38 27.27
N SER A 134 -4.50 -3.06 27.33
CA SER A 134 -5.28 -2.35 28.36
C SER A 134 -6.76 -2.18 27.98
N SER A 135 -7.21 -2.72 26.84
CA SER A 135 -8.60 -2.61 26.42
C SER A 135 -9.45 -3.72 27.03
N PRO A 136 -10.66 -3.40 27.54
CA PRO A 136 -11.62 -4.43 27.96
C PRO A 136 -12.18 -5.23 26.78
N LEU A 137 -11.99 -4.78 25.54
CA LEU A 137 -12.39 -5.49 24.34
C LEU A 137 -11.29 -6.46 23.90
N GLN A 138 -11.55 -7.76 23.98
CA GLN A 138 -10.59 -8.80 23.58
C GLN A 138 -10.10 -8.67 22.13
N GLN A 139 -10.91 -8.09 21.24
CA GLN A 139 -10.57 -7.87 19.83
C GLN A 139 -9.73 -6.61 19.58
N ALA A 140 -9.50 -5.76 20.60
CA ALA A 140 -8.80 -4.50 20.43
C ALA A 140 -7.37 -4.64 19.86
N PRO A 141 -6.53 -5.59 20.34
CA PRO A 141 -5.19 -5.77 19.76
C PRO A 141 -5.22 -6.07 18.26
N VAL A 142 -6.11 -6.97 17.85
CA VAL A 142 -6.31 -7.38 16.45
C VAL A 142 -6.80 -6.21 15.59
N ILE A 143 -7.75 -5.42 16.08
CA ILE A 143 -8.29 -4.24 15.38
C ILE A 143 -7.19 -3.19 15.16
N ILE A 144 -6.43 -2.88 16.21
CA ILE A 144 -5.34 -1.90 16.14
C ILE A 144 -4.25 -2.41 15.19
N ALA A 145 -3.86 -3.68 15.27
CA ALA A 145 -2.86 -4.29 14.39
C ALA A 145 -3.28 -4.21 12.92
N TYR A 146 -4.52 -4.59 12.60
CA TYR A 146 -5.03 -4.51 11.24
C TYR A 146 -5.06 -3.08 10.70
N LEU A 147 -5.62 -2.12 11.46
CA LEU A 147 -5.71 -0.73 11.04
C LEU A 147 -4.31 -0.10 10.88
N SER A 148 -3.41 -0.36 11.83
CA SER A 148 -2.03 0.15 11.79
C SER A 148 -1.27 -0.43 10.60
N GLY A 149 -1.36 -1.74 10.38
CA GLY A 149 -0.69 -2.43 9.27
C GLY A 149 -1.23 -2.02 7.92
N THR A 150 -2.55 -1.86 7.76
CA THR A 150 -3.14 -1.47 6.48
C THR A 150 -3.00 0.03 6.20
N LEU A 151 -3.66 0.87 7.00
CA LEU A 151 -3.69 2.32 6.76
C LEU A 151 -2.32 2.95 7.01
N GLY A 152 -1.59 2.49 8.02
CA GLY A 152 -0.26 3.00 8.30
C GLY A 152 0.73 2.71 7.16
N THR A 153 0.73 1.48 6.64
CA THR A 153 1.58 1.15 5.47
C THR A 153 1.14 1.89 4.23
N LEU A 154 -0.16 1.95 3.93
CA LEU A 154 -0.68 2.68 2.77
C LEU A 154 -0.26 4.16 2.80
N ILE A 155 -0.46 4.83 3.94
CA ILE A 155 -0.15 6.25 4.06
C ILE A 155 1.36 6.45 3.98
N GLY A 156 2.14 5.69 4.77
CA GLY A 156 3.57 5.88 4.92
C GLY A 156 4.37 5.45 3.70
N ALA A 157 4.10 4.25 3.19
CA ALA A 157 4.82 3.70 2.05
C ALA A 157 4.37 4.38 0.75
N ASP A 158 3.07 4.49 0.48
CA ASP A 158 2.60 4.89 -0.84
C ASP A 158 2.22 6.36 -0.93
N LEU A 159 1.30 6.83 -0.08
CA LEU A 159 0.71 8.17 -0.24
C LEU A 159 1.72 9.28 -0.01
N LEU A 160 2.56 9.16 1.01
CA LEU A 160 3.58 10.17 1.32
C LEU A 160 4.73 10.22 0.30
N HIS A 161 4.91 9.16 -0.50
CA HIS A 161 5.93 9.06 -1.55
C HIS A 161 5.40 9.31 -2.97
N LEU A 162 4.14 9.73 -3.14
CA LEU A 162 3.55 9.98 -4.47
C LEU A 162 4.37 10.97 -5.31
N LYS A 163 5.04 11.94 -4.67
CA LYS A 163 5.90 12.91 -5.35
C LYS A 163 7.18 12.28 -5.90
N ASP A 164 7.67 11.20 -5.29
CA ASP A 164 8.88 10.51 -5.72
C ASP A 164 8.65 9.67 -6.97
N ILE A 165 7.39 9.24 -7.19
CA ILE A 165 6.97 8.47 -8.37
C ILE A 165 7.26 9.24 -9.67
N GLU A 166 7.12 10.56 -9.68
CA GLU A 166 7.41 11.42 -10.84
C GLU A 166 8.88 11.37 -11.29
N ASN A 167 9.77 10.92 -10.40
CA ASN A 167 11.21 10.84 -10.62
C ASN A 167 11.68 9.40 -10.93
N LEU A 168 10.79 8.40 -10.87
CA LEU A 168 11.13 7.00 -11.10
C LEU A 168 11.31 6.66 -12.59
N GLY A 169 10.76 7.47 -13.49
CA GLY A 169 10.82 7.22 -14.93
C GLY A 169 10.09 5.94 -15.36
N ALA A 170 9.06 5.53 -14.63
CA ALA A 170 8.24 4.37 -14.93
C ALA A 170 7.00 4.77 -15.76
N PRO A 171 6.52 3.95 -16.71
CA PRO A 171 5.31 4.27 -17.47
C PRO A 171 4.02 4.13 -16.66
N VAL A 172 4.03 3.26 -15.65
CA VAL A 172 2.90 2.97 -14.76
C VAL A 172 3.44 2.83 -13.34
N ALA A 173 2.71 3.38 -12.38
CA ALA A 173 2.93 3.16 -10.95
C ALA A 173 1.61 2.75 -10.32
N SER A 174 1.62 1.78 -9.41
CA SER A 174 0.41 1.30 -8.75
C SER A 174 0.50 1.48 -7.24
N ILE A 175 -0.43 2.24 -6.66
CA ILE A 175 -0.69 2.28 -5.23
C ILE A 175 -1.19 0.91 -4.82
N GLY A 176 -0.52 0.35 -3.84
CA GLY A 176 -0.71 -0.98 -3.34
C GLY A 176 -0.51 -2.07 -4.38
N GLY A 177 0.41 -1.90 -5.34
CA GLY A 177 0.62 -2.89 -6.40
C GLY A 177 2.00 -2.89 -7.03
N ALA A 178 3.04 -2.38 -6.36
CA ALA A 178 4.36 -2.16 -6.95
C ALA A 178 5.18 -3.45 -7.25
N GLY A 179 4.56 -4.64 -7.37
CA GLY A 179 5.28 -5.83 -7.82
C GLY A 179 4.69 -7.21 -7.48
N THR A 180 3.37 -7.42 -7.50
CA THR A 180 2.64 -8.63 -7.06
C THR A 180 2.42 -8.72 -5.54
N PHE A 181 1.27 -9.26 -5.14
CA PHE A 181 0.78 -9.45 -3.76
C PHE A 181 1.24 -8.41 -2.72
N ASP A 182 0.46 -7.35 -2.59
CA ASP A 182 0.94 -6.10 -2.04
C ASP A 182 1.11 -6.05 -0.51
N GLY A 183 2.21 -5.41 -0.11
CA GLY A 183 2.65 -5.27 1.29
C GLY A 183 1.59 -4.62 2.18
N ILE A 184 0.84 -3.65 1.65
CA ILE A 184 -0.61 -3.50 1.81
C ILE A 184 -1.40 -4.42 2.74
N PHE A 185 -2.23 -5.19 2.07
CA PHE A 185 -3.07 -6.23 2.60
C PHE A 185 -2.28 -7.26 3.43
N LEU A 186 -1.09 -7.65 2.97
CA LEU A 186 -0.28 -8.65 3.65
C LEU A 186 0.21 -8.15 5.01
N SER A 187 0.57 -6.88 5.14
CA SER A 187 0.92 -6.23 6.40
C SER A 187 -0.24 -6.29 7.38
N GLY A 188 -1.45 -5.96 6.93
CA GLY A 188 -2.66 -6.07 7.74
C GLY A 188 -2.90 -7.49 8.26
N ILE A 189 -2.82 -8.50 7.38
CA ILE A 189 -3.08 -9.89 7.76
C ILE A 189 -1.96 -10.47 8.62
N ILE A 190 -0.69 -10.28 8.25
CA ILE A 190 0.43 -10.79 9.05
C ILE A 190 0.40 -10.14 10.43
N ALA A 191 0.12 -8.84 10.53
CA ALA A 191 -0.03 -8.18 11.83
C ALA A 191 -1.13 -8.80 12.68
N VAL A 192 -2.28 -9.14 12.08
CA VAL A 192 -3.36 -9.86 12.78
C VAL A 192 -2.95 -11.26 13.23
N LEU A 193 -2.16 -11.98 12.42
CA LEU A 193 -1.71 -13.34 12.77
C LEU A 193 -0.66 -13.36 13.90
N LEU A 194 0.04 -12.24 14.12
CA LEU A 194 1.07 -12.10 15.16
C LEU A 194 0.51 -11.69 16.53
N VAL A 195 -0.79 -11.38 16.63
CA VAL A 195 -1.45 -10.82 17.83
C VAL A 195 -2.56 -11.73 18.32
#